data_AF-A0A1X2IKZ8-F1
#
_entry.id   AF-A0A1X2IKZ8-F1
#
_cell.length_a   1.000
_cell.length_b   1.000
_cell.length_c   1.000
_cell.angle_alpha   90.00
_cell.angle_beta   90.00
_cell.angle_gamma   90.00
#
_symmetry.space_group_name_H-M   'P 1'
#
loop_
_entity.id
_entity.type
_entity.pdbx_description
1 polymer ?
#
loop_
_entity_poly.entity_id
_entity_poly.type
_entity_poly.pdbx_seq_one_letter_code
_entity_poly.pdbx_strand_id
1 'polypeptide(L)'
;MSTEDPPLPAFNATGEEPMSYALLPEGKGYFYTHVAFMVLSFWVLMPMGVMFGIARSPFHVPVQIIAFAVAVLGYFFGHLYAHSTPHLYAGNSHHKLGWIIFIFLLAQIAVGVVRKIAKAVGKTQQEGGGGVYESLTEENVRLVRPSSSYFSRESSHTHVGDSHSEGSIETLHHNHGNYHDASSINATTAATTKVENDDTDDQVNRLSMEEEGDHLLDDDDILMMMTPQEKPSVGMRVVNAILPYIPQLIKTAFVRTAYNPFTKTICRHFHSILGRIMIILIFTQTLSGLVVYHGVCRSWAVLGCIAHLIKGGIFFFYGILTFGRYLGAFAEKGWAWNRVDGGSKFSFEFIECSLIFIYGITNTWMEHFGSDSTWNHKDFEHASLAFMWWWCGLVGLLVESRSLRRLLERSVMGTPLDVPRHEPRQTYSLNPFPALTIMLTGISMGNHHQETQYSTNVHYMWGLLLALAAVCRLGTYVVFFRSTPTSIKPSRPPTELLGAFCLIAGSILFMASNSGTMTWMRRLEVDTMFMMNVCVALTSLTLTYVAAMMILKAWAMKREQRKLAKITSGRHRHLSHQQGRFVGQDS
;
A
#
# COMPACT_ATOMS: atom_id res chain seq x y z
N MET A 1 -42.25 27.99 15.36
CA MET A 1 -41.50 28.04 14.09
C MET A 1 -41.65 26.66 13.49
N SER A 2 -42.22 26.52 12.29
CA SER A 2 -42.50 25.21 11.68
C SER A 2 -41.23 24.37 11.64
N THR A 3 -41.28 23.17 12.23
CA THR A 3 -40.16 22.21 12.30
C THR A 3 -39.92 21.48 10.98
N GLU A 4 -40.66 21.84 9.94
CA GLU A 4 -40.58 21.24 8.61
C GLU A 4 -39.93 22.22 7.65
N ASP A 5 -38.86 21.76 6.99
CA ASP A 5 -38.18 22.53 5.96
C ASP A 5 -39.17 22.81 4.80
N PRO A 6 -39.16 24.01 4.19
CA PRO A 6 -40.11 24.36 3.14
C PRO A 6 -39.96 23.41 1.94
N PRO A 7 -41.07 22.96 1.31
CA PRO A 7 -41.02 22.08 0.16
C PRO A 7 -40.27 22.77 -0.99
N LEU A 8 -39.38 22.03 -1.63
CA LEU A 8 -38.65 22.52 -2.80
C LEU A 8 -39.47 22.22 -4.07
N PRO A 9 -39.51 23.13 -5.05
CA PRO A 9 -40.16 22.85 -6.32
C PRO A 9 -39.47 21.67 -7.03
N ALA A 10 -40.26 20.90 -7.78
CA ALA A 10 -39.74 19.83 -8.63
C ALA A 10 -38.74 20.38 -9.66
N PHE A 11 -37.83 19.51 -10.14
CA PHE A 11 -36.86 19.90 -11.16
C PHE A 11 -37.54 20.53 -12.37
N ASN A 12 -36.98 21.67 -12.82
CA ASN A 12 -37.47 22.43 -13.97
C ASN A 12 -38.90 23.02 -13.82
N ALA A 13 -39.44 23.14 -12.60
CA ALA A 13 -40.77 23.72 -12.39
C ALA A 13 -40.89 25.20 -12.81
N THR A 14 -39.79 25.96 -12.78
CA THR A 14 -39.75 27.39 -13.14
C THR A 14 -39.15 27.66 -14.52
N GLY A 15 -38.60 26.65 -15.22
CA GLY A 15 -37.90 26.83 -16.50
C GLY A 15 -36.55 27.54 -16.43
N GLU A 16 -36.20 28.13 -15.28
CA GLU A 16 -34.95 28.87 -15.03
C GLU A 16 -33.86 28.00 -14.38
N GLU A 17 -34.14 26.73 -14.13
CA GLU A 17 -33.21 25.86 -13.42
C GLU A 17 -32.04 25.41 -14.31
N PRO A 18 -30.81 25.41 -13.79
CA PRO A 18 -29.66 25.16 -14.62
C PRO A 18 -29.54 23.65 -14.92
N MET A 19 -29.73 23.28 -16.19
CA MET A 19 -29.74 21.90 -16.71
C MET A 19 -28.60 21.00 -16.17
N SER A 20 -28.87 19.70 -16.02
CA SER A 20 -27.86 18.69 -15.70
C SER A 20 -27.87 17.50 -16.65
N TYR A 21 -26.74 16.80 -16.76
CA TYR A 21 -26.66 15.60 -17.62
C TYR A 21 -27.61 14.48 -17.16
N ALA A 22 -27.97 14.43 -15.88
CA ALA A 22 -29.01 13.53 -15.37
C ALA A 22 -30.40 13.82 -15.98
N LEU A 23 -30.72 15.10 -16.19
CA LEU A 23 -32.00 15.56 -16.73
C LEU A 23 -32.01 15.63 -18.27
N LEU A 24 -30.85 15.62 -18.92
CA LEU A 24 -30.73 15.66 -20.38
C LEU A 24 -31.15 14.30 -21.00
N PRO A 25 -32.19 14.24 -21.85
CA PRO A 25 -32.67 12.98 -22.44
C PRO A 25 -31.76 12.44 -23.55
N GLU A 26 -31.00 13.32 -24.21
CA GLU A 26 -30.17 13.00 -25.37
C GLU A 26 -28.92 12.19 -25.01
N GLY A 27 -28.55 11.24 -25.88
CA GLY A 27 -27.26 10.55 -25.79
C GLY A 27 -27.06 9.62 -24.58
N LYS A 28 -28.10 9.35 -23.77
CA LYS A 28 -28.00 8.52 -22.54
C LYS A 28 -27.35 7.16 -22.76
N GLY A 29 -27.56 6.53 -23.93
CA GLY A 29 -26.94 5.25 -24.28
C GLY A 29 -25.41 5.31 -24.31
N TYR A 30 -24.82 6.36 -24.89
CA TYR A 30 -23.37 6.56 -24.92
C TYR A 30 -22.82 6.80 -23.52
N PHE A 31 -23.52 7.58 -22.71
CA PHE A 31 -23.15 7.83 -21.31
C PHE A 31 -23.15 6.55 -20.48
N TYR A 32 -24.22 5.74 -20.51
CA TYR A 32 -24.28 4.50 -19.74
C TYR A 32 -23.23 3.48 -20.21
N THR A 33 -22.95 3.43 -21.52
CA THR A 33 -21.89 2.59 -22.08
C THR A 33 -20.50 3.03 -21.60
N HIS A 34 -20.23 4.34 -21.58
CA HIS A 34 -19.02 4.92 -21.00
C HIS A 34 -18.85 4.50 -19.53
N VAL A 35 -19.88 4.72 -18.71
CA VAL A 35 -19.84 4.38 -17.28
C VAL A 35 -19.63 2.88 -17.07
N ALA A 36 -20.35 2.03 -17.80
CA ALA A 36 -20.22 0.58 -17.69
C ALA A 36 -18.80 0.09 -18.00
N PHE A 37 -18.19 0.57 -19.08
CA PHE A 37 -16.81 0.20 -19.41
C PHE A 37 -15.78 0.78 -18.42
N MET A 38 -15.96 2.02 -17.95
CA MET A 38 -15.06 2.60 -16.95
C MET A 38 -15.13 1.85 -15.62
N VAL A 39 -16.32 1.48 -15.16
CA VAL A 39 -16.50 0.66 -13.94
C VAL A 39 -15.88 -0.73 -14.13
N LEU A 40 -16.17 -1.41 -15.25
CA LEU A 40 -15.59 -2.72 -15.53
C LEU A 40 -14.06 -2.68 -15.58
N SER A 41 -13.47 -1.68 -16.22
CA SER A 41 -12.02 -1.55 -16.31
C SER A 41 -11.38 -1.22 -14.96
N PHE A 42 -11.82 -0.13 -14.32
CA PHE A 42 -11.10 0.46 -13.19
C PHE A 42 -11.52 -0.10 -11.82
N TRP A 43 -12.76 -0.57 -11.67
CA TRP A 43 -13.26 -1.13 -10.41
C TRP A 43 -13.29 -2.66 -10.38
N VAL A 44 -13.17 -3.34 -11.53
CA VAL A 44 -13.14 -4.81 -11.57
C VAL A 44 -11.79 -5.32 -12.10
N LEU A 45 -11.47 -5.06 -13.37
CA LEU A 45 -10.33 -5.69 -14.03
C LEU A 45 -8.98 -5.20 -13.50
N MET A 46 -8.81 -3.89 -13.33
CA MET A 46 -7.54 -3.32 -12.87
C MET A 46 -7.18 -3.75 -11.43
N PRO A 47 -8.09 -3.70 -10.43
CA PRO A 47 -7.84 -4.21 -9.09
C PRO A 47 -7.50 -5.70 -9.08
N MET A 48 -8.22 -6.52 -9.86
CA MET A 48 -7.88 -7.93 -10.05
C MET A 48 -6.47 -8.10 -10.61
N GLY A 49 -6.11 -7.31 -11.62
CA GLY A 49 -4.78 -7.26 -12.20
C GLY A 49 -3.71 -6.91 -11.17
N VAL A 50 -3.96 -5.95 -10.28
CA VAL A 50 -3.06 -5.59 -9.18
C VAL A 50 -2.90 -6.75 -8.20
N MET A 51 -3.99 -7.43 -7.80
CA MET A 51 -3.93 -8.59 -6.91
C MET A 51 -3.10 -9.74 -7.50
N PHE A 52 -3.25 -10.01 -8.80
CA PHE A 52 -2.39 -10.97 -9.50
C PHE A 52 -0.93 -10.53 -9.57
N GLY A 53 -0.67 -9.23 -9.71
CA GLY A 53 0.67 -8.65 -9.69
C GLY A 53 1.36 -8.85 -8.35
N ILE A 54 0.66 -8.56 -7.24
CA ILE A 54 1.15 -8.79 -5.88
C ILE A 54 1.43 -10.29 -5.65
N ALA A 55 0.57 -11.17 -6.17
CA ALA A 55 0.75 -12.61 -6.09
C ALA A 55 1.82 -13.18 -7.04
N ARG A 56 2.52 -12.34 -7.83
CA ARG A 56 3.47 -12.74 -8.89
C ARG A 56 2.89 -13.73 -9.91
N SER A 57 1.57 -13.68 -10.14
CA SER A 57 0.87 -14.60 -11.04
C SER A 57 0.99 -14.15 -12.51
N PRO A 58 1.14 -15.08 -13.48
CA PRO A 58 1.21 -14.74 -14.90
C PRO A 58 -0.08 -14.11 -15.46
N PHE A 59 -1.20 -14.18 -14.72
CA PHE A 59 -2.46 -13.53 -15.09
C PHE A 59 -2.44 -12.01 -14.96
N HIS A 60 -1.45 -11.44 -14.26
CA HIS A 60 -1.30 -9.99 -14.12
C HIS A 60 -1.34 -9.27 -15.47
N VAL A 61 -0.48 -9.67 -16.42
CA VAL A 61 -0.32 -8.96 -17.69
C VAL A 61 -1.55 -9.09 -18.61
N PRO A 62 -2.11 -10.29 -18.86
CA PRO A 62 -3.32 -10.41 -19.68
C PRO A 62 -4.50 -9.60 -19.14
N VAL A 63 -4.73 -9.64 -17.82
CA VAL A 63 -5.85 -8.91 -17.20
C VAL A 63 -5.65 -7.40 -17.31
N GLN A 64 -4.43 -6.90 -17.14
CA GLN A 64 -4.13 -5.47 -17.32
C GLN A 64 -4.29 -5.02 -18.78
N ILE A 65 -3.93 -5.85 -19.76
CA ILE A 65 -4.15 -5.54 -21.19
C ILE A 65 -5.65 -5.49 -21.50
N ILE A 66 -6.44 -6.43 -20.98
CA ILE A 66 -7.91 -6.42 -21.16
C ILE A 66 -8.51 -5.20 -20.47
N ALA A 67 -8.08 -4.88 -19.24
CA ALA A 67 -8.52 -3.68 -18.53
C ALA A 67 -8.27 -2.41 -19.35
N PHE A 68 -7.08 -2.30 -19.95
CA PHE A 68 -6.75 -1.18 -20.83
C PHE A 68 -7.61 -1.11 -22.08
N ALA A 69 -7.80 -2.23 -22.78
CA ALA A 69 -8.65 -2.25 -23.98
C ALA A 69 -10.09 -1.81 -23.65
N VAL A 70 -10.63 -2.29 -22.53
CA VAL A 70 -11.94 -1.88 -22.03
C VAL A 70 -11.96 -0.38 -21.64
N ALA A 71 -10.89 0.14 -21.03
CA ALA A 71 -10.77 1.56 -20.71
C ALA A 71 -10.75 2.45 -21.97
N VAL A 72 -10.06 2.02 -23.02
CA VAL A 72 -10.02 2.73 -24.32
C VAL A 72 -11.42 2.79 -24.94
N LEU A 73 -12.17 1.68 -24.90
CA LEU A 73 -13.57 1.67 -25.36
C LEU A 73 -14.45 2.61 -24.53
N GLY A 74 -14.31 2.57 -23.20
CA GLY A 74 -15.01 3.51 -22.32
C GLY A 74 -14.68 4.95 -22.66
N TYR A 75 -13.40 5.26 -22.90
CA TYR A 75 -12.93 6.59 -23.26
C TYR A 75 -13.56 7.08 -24.57
N PHE A 76 -13.59 6.21 -25.59
CA PHE A 76 -14.23 6.47 -26.87
C PHE A 76 -15.71 6.83 -26.73
N PHE A 77 -16.49 6.05 -25.98
CA PHE A 77 -17.92 6.36 -25.76
C PHE A 77 -18.13 7.64 -24.93
N GLY A 78 -17.23 7.96 -24.00
CA GLY A 78 -17.27 9.23 -23.26
C GLY A 78 -17.03 10.43 -24.17
N HIS A 79 -16.12 10.30 -25.14
CA HIS A 79 -15.84 11.33 -26.12
C HIS A 79 -17.00 11.51 -27.13
N LEU A 80 -17.60 10.40 -27.58
CA LEU A 80 -18.81 10.44 -28.41
C LEU A 80 -19.96 11.14 -27.68
N TYR A 81 -20.18 10.83 -26.40
CA TYR A 81 -21.19 11.50 -25.60
C TYR A 81 -20.92 13.01 -25.54
N ALA A 82 -19.69 13.41 -25.22
CA ALA A 82 -19.29 14.81 -25.13
C ALA A 82 -19.48 15.60 -26.43
N HIS A 83 -19.29 14.97 -27.59
CA HIS A 83 -19.57 15.59 -28.91
C HIS A 83 -21.06 15.64 -29.24
N SER A 84 -21.84 14.67 -28.75
CA SER A 84 -23.27 14.57 -29.02
C SER A 84 -24.15 15.44 -28.13
N THR A 85 -23.61 15.99 -27.04
CA THR A 85 -24.36 16.77 -26.06
C THR A 85 -23.78 18.18 -25.89
N PRO A 86 -24.60 19.19 -25.58
CA PRO A 86 -24.10 20.52 -25.30
C PRO A 86 -23.20 20.53 -24.06
N HIS A 87 -22.15 21.36 -24.09
CA HIS A 87 -21.27 21.54 -22.94
C HIS A 87 -21.96 22.35 -21.83
N LEU A 88 -22.57 21.64 -20.87
CA LEU A 88 -23.34 22.26 -19.78
C LEU A 88 -22.48 22.99 -18.73
N TYR A 89 -21.21 22.61 -18.56
CA TYR A 89 -20.34 23.16 -17.51
C TYR A 89 -19.00 23.63 -18.09
N ALA A 90 -18.82 24.95 -18.17
CA ALA A 90 -17.52 25.54 -18.46
C ALA A 90 -16.52 25.21 -17.35
N GLY A 91 -15.31 24.78 -17.72
CA GLY A 91 -14.26 24.46 -16.75
C GLY A 91 -14.34 23.08 -16.09
N ASN A 92 -15.19 22.17 -16.58
CA ASN A 92 -15.34 20.81 -16.06
C ASN A 92 -13.99 20.09 -15.79
N SER A 93 -13.73 19.74 -14.53
CA SER A 93 -12.52 19.06 -14.09
C SER A 93 -12.50 17.56 -14.41
N HIS A 94 -13.67 16.91 -14.54
CA HIS A 94 -13.77 15.48 -14.84
C HIS A 94 -13.11 15.13 -16.19
N HIS A 95 -13.35 15.94 -17.23
CA HIS A 95 -12.76 15.71 -18.55
C HIS A 95 -11.23 15.91 -18.52
N LYS A 96 -10.74 16.96 -17.83
CA LYS A 96 -9.30 17.24 -17.69
C LYS A 96 -8.59 16.12 -16.91
N LEU A 97 -9.16 15.70 -15.78
CA LEU A 97 -8.62 14.62 -14.96
C LEU A 97 -8.64 13.28 -15.70
N GLY A 98 -9.68 13.02 -16.50
CA GLY A 98 -9.77 11.84 -17.35
C GLY A 98 -8.61 11.72 -18.36
N TRP A 99 -8.23 12.83 -19.01
CA TRP A 99 -7.05 12.86 -19.90
C TRP A 99 -5.74 12.58 -19.16
N ILE A 100 -5.56 13.16 -17.97
CA ILE A 100 -4.37 12.92 -17.13
C ILE A 100 -4.27 11.43 -16.77
N ILE A 101 -5.38 10.82 -16.32
CA ILE A 101 -5.45 9.40 -15.99
C ILE A 101 -5.14 8.54 -17.22
N PHE A 102 -5.66 8.90 -18.38
CA PHE A 102 -5.40 8.17 -19.63
C PHE A 102 -3.92 8.18 -20.02
N ILE A 103 -3.25 9.33 -19.93
CA ILE A 103 -1.81 9.45 -20.19
C ILE A 103 -1.01 8.60 -19.20
N PHE A 104 -1.35 8.66 -17.92
CA PHE A 104 -0.70 7.86 -16.89
C PHE A 104 -0.93 6.35 -17.10
N LEU A 105 -2.13 5.94 -17.52
CA LEU A 105 -2.43 4.56 -17.86
C LEU A 105 -1.59 4.09 -19.05
N LEU A 106 -1.46 4.92 -20.08
CA LEU A 106 -0.61 4.64 -21.24
C LEU A 106 0.86 4.48 -20.83
N ALA A 107 1.36 5.39 -19.98
CA ALA A 107 2.71 5.33 -19.44
C ALA A 107 2.94 4.04 -18.61
N GLN A 108 1.98 3.65 -17.78
CA GLN A 108 2.05 2.47 -16.94
C GLN A 108 2.17 1.18 -17.78
N ILE A 109 1.41 1.09 -18.87
CA ILE A 109 1.43 -0.05 -19.79
C ILE A 109 2.69 -0.05 -20.63
N ALA A 110 3.11 1.10 -21.16
CA ALA A 110 4.34 1.21 -21.91
C ALA A 110 5.54 0.72 -21.08
N VAL A 111 5.68 1.20 -19.84
CA VAL A 111 6.74 0.75 -18.92
C VAL A 111 6.62 -0.75 -18.61
N GLY A 112 5.41 -1.25 -18.41
CA GLY A 112 5.15 -2.68 -18.15
C GLY A 112 5.55 -3.58 -19.32
N VAL A 113 5.20 -3.20 -20.54
CA VAL A 113 5.55 -3.91 -21.78
C VAL A 113 7.06 -3.86 -22.03
N VAL A 114 7.67 -2.68 -21.91
CA VAL A 114 9.13 -2.49 -22.08
C VAL A 114 9.91 -3.41 -21.14
N ARG A 115 9.55 -3.45 -19.85
CA ARG A 115 10.22 -4.33 -18.87
C ARG A 115 10.10 -5.81 -19.23
N LYS A 116 8.94 -6.22 -19.74
CA LYS A 116 8.69 -7.62 -20.11
C LYS A 116 9.44 -8.01 -21.38
N ILE A 117 9.50 -7.13 -22.38
CA ILE A 117 10.29 -7.33 -23.60
C ILE A 117 11.78 -7.38 -23.26
N ALA A 118 12.27 -6.45 -22.44
CA ALA A 118 13.67 -6.44 -22.01
C ALA A 118 14.06 -7.77 -21.33
N LYS A 119 13.22 -8.28 -20.42
CA LYS A 119 13.42 -9.59 -19.78
C LYS A 119 13.37 -10.75 -20.78
N ALA A 120 12.49 -10.69 -21.78
CA ALA A 120 12.40 -11.71 -22.82
C ALA A 120 13.63 -11.76 -23.73
N VAL A 121 14.09 -10.59 -24.18
CA VAL A 121 15.28 -10.48 -25.04
C VAL A 121 16.55 -10.90 -24.31
N GLY A 122 16.71 -10.51 -23.04
CA GLY A 122 17.83 -10.96 -22.20
C GLY A 122 17.90 -12.48 -22.12
N LYS A 123 16.76 -13.15 -21.94
CA LYS A 123 16.69 -14.61 -21.91
C LYS A 123 17.06 -15.26 -23.25
N THR A 124 16.54 -14.75 -24.38
CA THR A 124 16.85 -15.28 -25.71
C THR A 124 18.32 -15.10 -26.09
N GLN A 125 18.95 -14.00 -25.66
CA GLN A 125 20.38 -13.76 -25.91
C GLN A 125 21.28 -14.66 -25.06
N GLN A 126 20.82 -15.05 -23.86
CA GLN A 126 21.50 -16.01 -22.99
C GLN A 126 21.41 -17.46 -23.53
N GLU A 127 20.29 -17.83 -24.15
CA GLU A 127 20.11 -19.14 -24.82
C GLU A 127 20.79 -19.21 -26.20
N GLY A 128 21.11 -18.07 -26.83
CA GLY A 128 21.58 -17.96 -28.23
C GLY A 128 23.10 -17.89 -28.46
N GLY A 129 23.94 -18.15 -27.46
CA GLY A 129 25.39 -18.31 -27.68
C GLY A 129 26.14 -17.04 -28.11
N GLY A 130 25.87 -15.89 -27.48
CA GLY A 130 26.64 -14.66 -27.67
C GLY A 130 26.72 -13.86 -26.38
N GLY A 131 27.73 -14.19 -25.55
CA GLY A 131 28.00 -13.61 -24.23
C GLY A 131 28.38 -12.12 -24.24
N VAL A 132 27.43 -11.26 -24.59
CA VAL A 132 27.54 -9.79 -24.37
C VAL A 132 27.23 -9.44 -22.90
N TYR A 133 26.51 -10.31 -22.20
CA TYR A 133 26.23 -10.16 -20.76
C TYR A 133 27.47 -10.41 -19.91
N GLU A 134 28.25 -11.45 -20.21
CA GLU A 134 29.52 -11.74 -19.54
C GLU A 134 30.47 -10.54 -19.67
N SER A 135 30.58 -9.95 -20.87
CA SER A 135 31.52 -8.84 -21.14
C SER A 135 31.14 -7.54 -20.43
N LEU A 136 29.84 -7.22 -20.27
CA LEU A 136 29.40 -6.03 -19.54
C LEU A 136 29.54 -6.20 -18.01
N THR A 137 29.44 -7.43 -17.52
CA THR A 137 29.66 -7.72 -16.10
C THR A 137 31.16 -7.73 -15.79
N GLU A 138 31.99 -8.32 -16.66
CA GLU A 138 33.45 -8.28 -16.54
C GLU A 138 34.04 -6.87 -16.68
N GLU A 139 33.53 -6.03 -17.59
CA GLU A 139 34.02 -4.65 -17.77
C GLU A 139 33.73 -3.78 -16.52
N ASN A 140 32.55 -3.94 -15.91
CA ASN A 140 32.20 -3.26 -14.66
C ASN A 140 32.94 -3.83 -13.43
N VAL A 141 33.26 -5.13 -13.42
CA VAL A 141 34.04 -5.75 -12.34
C VAL A 141 35.54 -5.44 -12.46
N ARG A 142 36.07 -5.27 -13.68
CA ARG A 142 37.47 -4.86 -13.92
C ARG A 142 37.75 -3.41 -13.53
N LEU A 143 36.77 -2.51 -13.62
CA LEU A 143 36.92 -1.12 -13.18
C LEU A 143 36.93 -0.95 -11.65
N VAL A 144 36.55 -1.99 -10.89
CA VAL A 144 36.46 -1.96 -9.42
C VAL A 144 37.60 -2.71 -8.72
N ARG A 145 38.44 -3.46 -9.45
CA ARG A 145 39.51 -4.27 -8.85
C ARG A 145 40.90 -3.77 -9.23
N PRO A 146 41.71 -3.26 -8.29
CA PRO A 146 43.15 -3.12 -8.53
C PRO A 146 43.75 -4.52 -8.69
N SER A 147 44.51 -4.68 -9.76
CA SER A 147 45.21 -5.89 -10.14
C SER A 147 46.11 -6.41 -9.01
N SER A 148 45.89 -7.64 -8.54
CA SER A 148 46.99 -8.48 -8.08
C SER A 148 46.85 -9.86 -8.73
N SER A 149 47.84 -10.18 -9.54
CA SER A 149 47.93 -11.40 -10.32
C SER A 149 49.10 -12.23 -9.79
N TYR A 150 48.88 -13.54 -9.71
CA TYR A 150 49.85 -14.64 -9.49
C TYR A 150 50.46 -14.71 -8.07
N PHE A 151 50.62 -15.86 -7.39
CA PHE A 151 50.83 -17.24 -7.81
C PHE A 151 50.53 -18.21 -6.63
N SER A 152 50.16 -19.44 -6.94
CA SER A 152 49.85 -20.56 -6.04
C SER A 152 51.10 -21.17 -5.38
N ARG A 153 51.06 -21.58 -4.10
CA ARG A 153 51.58 -22.90 -3.65
C ARG A 153 51.45 -23.21 -2.14
N GLU A 154 51.07 -24.47 -1.92
CA GLU A 154 51.51 -25.45 -0.90
C GLU A 154 52.18 -24.99 0.41
N SER A 155 51.61 -25.51 1.50
CA SER A 155 52.15 -25.56 2.84
C SER A 155 53.25 -26.63 3.00
N SER A 156 54.45 -26.22 3.41
CA SER A 156 55.40 -27.08 4.13
C SER A 156 56.42 -26.25 4.93
N HIS A 157 56.69 -26.73 6.14
CA HIS A 157 57.56 -26.22 7.20
C HIS A 157 58.94 -25.63 6.80
N THR A 158 59.43 -24.61 7.53
CA THR A 158 60.61 -24.64 8.46
C THR A 158 61.17 -23.23 8.79
N HIS A 159 61.96 -23.19 9.88
CA HIS A 159 62.53 -22.10 10.69
C HIS A 159 63.53 -21.09 10.05
N VAL A 160 63.86 -20.07 10.86
CA VAL A 160 65.05 -19.15 10.87
C VAL A 160 64.87 -17.89 10.00
N GLY A 161 65.15 -16.65 10.40
CA GLY A 161 65.78 -15.99 11.56
C GLY A 161 66.33 -14.64 11.06
N ASP A 162 66.28 -13.59 11.89
CA ASP A 162 67.08 -12.34 11.85
C ASP A 162 67.00 -11.46 10.56
N SER A 163 67.00 -10.12 10.53
CA SER A 163 67.24 -9.05 11.50
C SER A 163 67.10 -7.67 10.80
N HIS A 164 66.99 -6.60 11.61
CA HIS A 164 67.34 -5.18 11.36
C HIS A 164 66.51 -4.32 10.36
N SER A 165 65.81 -3.27 10.82
CA SER A 165 66.27 -1.86 11.07
C SER A 165 65.73 -0.97 9.92
N GLU A 166 65.17 0.25 10.01
CA GLU A 166 65.29 1.39 10.93
C GLU A 166 64.25 2.48 10.52
N GLY A 167 63.89 3.41 11.44
CA GLY A 167 63.50 4.81 11.12
C GLY A 167 62.00 5.16 11.06
N SER A 168 61.30 5.39 12.19
CA SER A 168 61.11 6.69 12.91
C SER A 168 60.12 7.64 12.21
N ILE A 169 58.97 8.01 12.79
CA ILE A 169 58.73 9.11 13.75
C ILE A 169 57.33 8.87 14.39
N GLU A 170 57.23 8.58 15.70
CA GLU A 170 56.72 9.45 16.78
C GLU A 170 55.23 9.87 16.65
N THR A 171 54.35 9.86 17.66
CA THR A 171 54.50 9.86 19.12
C THR A 171 53.14 9.57 19.84
N LEU A 172 53.20 8.81 20.95
CA LEU A 172 52.55 9.00 22.28
C LEU A 172 51.01 8.84 22.43
N HIS A 173 50.44 8.15 23.44
CA HIS A 173 50.87 7.56 24.73
C HIS A 173 49.86 6.43 25.11
N HIS A 174 50.29 5.20 25.48
CA HIS A 174 50.40 4.60 26.85
C HIS A 174 49.13 4.65 27.73
N ASN A 175 48.75 3.64 28.53
CA ASN A 175 49.42 2.47 29.16
C ASN A 175 48.28 1.53 29.64
N HIS A 176 48.31 0.20 29.41
CA HIS A 176 48.99 -0.86 30.20
C HIS A 176 48.22 -1.32 31.46
N GLY A 177 48.02 -2.64 31.54
CA GLY A 177 47.50 -3.33 32.73
C GLY A 177 47.28 -4.83 32.49
N ASN A 178 48.37 -5.56 32.27
CA ASN A 178 48.43 -7.03 32.29
C ASN A 178 48.07 -7.55 33.69
N TYR A 179 47.36 -8.67 33.83
CA TYR A 179 47.69 -9.66 34.86
C TYR A 179 47.18 -11.06 34.49
N HIS A 180 48.07 -12.01 34.74
CA HIS A 180 48.00 -13.44 34.51
C HIS A 180 47.20 -14.20 35.58
N ASP A 181 46.90 -15.44 35.20
CA ASP A 181 46.97 -16.67 36.00
C ASP A 181 45.76 -17.23 36.75
N ALA A 182 45.63 -18.55 36.54
CA ALA A 182 45.22 -19.60 37.47
C ALA A 182 43.73 -19.60 37.90
N SER A 183 43.03 -20.71 38.15
CA SER A 183 43.40 -22.11 38.31
C SER A 183 42.11 -22.96 38.30
N SER A 184 42.33 -24.26 38.12
CA SER A 184 41.46 -25.41 38.42
C SER A 184 40.49 -25.27 39.61
N ILE A 185 39.36 -26.02 39.55
CA ILE A 185 38.90 -26.94 40.60
C ILE A 185 37.86 -27.94 40.04
N ASN A 186 38.08 -29.21 40.39
CA ASN A 186 37.25 -30.40 40.18
C ASN A 186 36.04 -30.47 41.13
N ALA A 187 35.02 -31.23 40.74
CA ALA A 187 34.36 -32.32 41.51
C ALA A 187 32.88 -32.44 41.06
N THR A 188 32.49 -33.42 40.26
CA THR A 188 32.10 -34.82 40.61
C THR A 188 30.98 -34.96 41.63
N THR A 189 29.80 -35.40 41.16
CA THR A 189 28.98 -36.55 41.61
C THR A 189 27.55 -36.38 41.07
N ALA A 190 26.69 -37.37 40.87
CA ALA A 190 26.72 -38.77 40.46
C ALA A 190 25.23 -39.20 40.44
N ALA A 191 24.90 -40.28 39.70
CA ALA A 191 23.68 -41.10 39.83
C ALA A 191 22.37 -40.55 39.21
N THR A 192 21.52 -41.30 38.49
CA THR A 192 21.58 -42.53 37.67
C THR A 192 20.19 -42.70 37.04
N THR A 193 20.14 -43.22 35.80
CA THR A 193 19.07 -44.02 35.17
C THR A 193 17.63 -43.49 35.09
N LYS A 194 17.14 -43.29 33.86
CA LYS A 194 16.32 -44.32 33.18
C LYS A 194 16.18 -44.02 31.68
N VAL A 195 16.45 -45.04 30.90
CA VAL A 195 16.22 -45.16 29.46
C VAL A 195 14.77 -45.57 29.26
N GLU A 196 14.03 -44.84 28.43
CA GLU A 196 12.91 -45.39 27.66
C GLU A 196 12.83 -44.59 26.35
N ASN A 197 12.92 -45.32 25.24
CA ASN A 197 12.83 -44.82 23.88
C ASN A 197 11.35 -44.58 23.53
N ASP A 198 11.05 -43.45 22.90
CA ASP A 198 10.07 -43.40 21.80
C ASP A 198 10.32 -42.17 20.91
N ASP A 199 9.95 -42.32 19.65
CA ASP A 199 10.55 -41.73 18.46
C ASP A 199 10.05 -40.33 18.04
N THR A 200 10.99 -39.59 17.45
CA THR A 200 10.92 -38.70 16.26
C THR A 200 9.72 -37.76 16.04
N ASP A 201 9.96 -36.44 16.13
CA ASP A 201 9.94 -35.51 14.97
C ASP A 201 10.13 -34.07 15.46
N ASP A 202 11.38 -33.62 15.58
CA ASP A 202 11.66 -32.22 15.92
C ASP A 202 13.03 -31.74 15.43
N GLN A 203 13.27 -31.77 14.11
CA GLN A 203 14.42 -31.08 13.49
C GLN A 203 14.17 -30.65 12.04
N VAL A 204 13.29 -29.68 11.79
CA VAL A 204 13.46 -28.74 10.66
C VAL A 204 12.85 -27.38 10.98
N ASN A 205 13.50 -26.58 11.85
CA ASN A 205 13.33 -25.12 11.83
C ASN A 205 14.37 -24.39 12.68
N ARG A 206 15.63 -24.45 12.24
CA ARG A 206 16.65 -23.46 12.62
C ARG A 206 17.61 -23.30 11.47
N LEU A 207 17.39 -22.28 10.65
CA LEU A 207 18.47 -21.54 9.99
C LEU A 207 18.00 -20.09 9.90
N SER A 208 18.59 -19.31 10.80
CA SER A 208 18.67 -17.86 10.85
C SER A 208 19.00 -17.26 9.48
N MET A 209 18.35 -16.16 9.12
CA MET A 209 18.88 -15.27 8.10
C MET A 209 19.03 -13.88 8.72
N GLU A 210 20.31 -13.53 8.85
CA GLU A 210 20.85 -12.27 9.34
C GLU A 210 20.51 -11.12 8.36
N GLU A 211 20.74 -9.92 8.84
CA GLU A 211 20.52 -8.64 8.17
C GLU A 211 21.08 -8.59 6.74
N GLU A 212 20.25 -8.24 5.76
CA GLU A 212 20.72 -7.57 4.55
C GLU A 212 20.38 -6.08 4.64
N GLY A 213 21.38 -5.32 5.06
CA GLY A 213 21.52 -3.92 4.70
C GLY A 213 21.82 -3.79 3.21
N ASP A 214 21.50 -2.61 2.66
CA ASP A 214 21.67 -2.20 1.28
C ASP A 214 23.00 -2.66 0.65
N HIS A 215 23.00 -3.76 -0.10
CA HIS A 215 23.89 -4.00 -1.23
C HIS A 215 23.16 -4.79 -2.32
N LEU A 216 22.91 -4.11 -3.44
CA LEU A 216 22.21 -4.62 -4.61
C LEU A 216 23.03 -5.69 -5.34
N LEU A 217 22.74 -6.96 -5.08
CA LEU A 217 22.71 -8.00 -6.10
C LEU A 217 21.32 -8.65 -6.04
N ASP A 218 20.57 -8.57 -7.15
CA ASP A 218 19.22 -9.13 -7.25
C ASP A 218 19.28 -10.64 -6.93
N ASP A 219 18.51 -11.12 -5.94
CA ASP A 219 18.24 -12.56 -5.73
C ASP A 219 17.65 -13.26 -6.97
N ASP A 220 17.15 -12.48 -7.94
CA ASP A 220 16.73 -12.95 -9.25
C ASP A 220 17.92 -13.49 -10.10
N ASP A 221 19.17 -13.04 -9.88
CA ASP A 221 20.32 -13.41 -10.72
C ASP A 221 21.00 -14.73 -10.26
N ILE A 222 21.04 -15.01 -8.95
CA ILE A 222 21.61 -16.27 -8.42
C ILE A 222 20.62 -17.44 -8.61
N LEU A 223 19.31 -17.20 -8.49
CA LEU A 223 18.29 -18.23 -8.69
C LEU A 223 18.10 -18.62 -10.16
N MET A 224 18.46 -17.75 -11.10
CA MET A 224 18.31 -17.97 -12.55
C MET A 224 19.44 -18.79 -13.19
N MET A 225 20.60 -18.95 -12.53
CA MET A 225 21.71 -19.74 -13.07
C MET A 225 21.43 -21.25 -13.17
N MET A 226 20.28 -21.75 -12.69
CA MET A 226 20.07 -23.20 -12.57
C MET A 226 18.64 -23.69 -12.84
N THR A 227 17.78 -23.03 -13.63
CA THR A 227 16.39 -23.53 -13.87
C THR A 227 16.17 -24.13 -15.28
N PRO A 228 15.57 -25.34 -15.41
CA PRO A 228 15.20 -25.90 -16.72
C PRO A 228 13.98 -25.19 -17.33
N GLN A 229 14.14 -24.80 -18.61
CA GLN A 229 13.14 -24.55 -19.66
C GLN A 229 11.64 -24.46 -19.24
N GLU A 230 11.22 -23.31 -18.72
CA GLU A 230 9.79 -23.02 -18.48
C GLU A 230 9.03 -22.70 -19.79
N LYS A 231 7.83 -23.26 -19.99
CA LYS A 231 6.91 -22.89 -21.08
C LYS A 231 6.59 -21.39 -20.99
N PRO A 232 6.79 -20.58 -22.06
CA PRO A 232 6.60 -19.13 -22.00
C PRO A 232 5.17 -18.75 -21.62
N SER A 233 5.02 -17.80 -20.69
CA SER A 233 3.73 -17.20 -20.31
C SER A 233 2.98 -16.70 -21.56
N VAL A 234 1.64 -16.64 -21.55
CA VAL A 234 0.85 -16.23 -22.72
C VAL A 234 1.34 -14.90 -23.33
N GLY A 235 1.68 -13.91 -22.49
CA GLY A 235 2.26 -12.66 -22.97
C GLY A 235 3.68 -12.79 -23.53
N MET A 236 4.47 -13.75 -23.05
CA MET A 236 5.79 -14.08 -23.61
C MET A 236 5.66 -14.77 -24.98
N ARG A 237 4.58 -15.54 -25.23
CA ARG A 237 4.31 -16.13 -26.55
C ARG A 237 4.01 -15.06 -27.60
N VAL A 238 3.24 -14.04 -27.24
CA VAL A 238 2.94 -12.90 -28.11
C VAL A 238 4.22 -12.08 -28.36
N VAL A 239 5.00 -11.80 -27.32
CA VAL A 239 6.29 -11.11 -27.46
C VAL A 239 7.25 -11.91 -28.34
N ASN A 240 7.36 -13.23 -28.14
CA ASN A 240 8.21 -14.10 -28.96
C ASN A 240 7.71 -14.24 -30.41
N ALA A 241 6.42 -14.04 -30.68
CA ALA A 241 5.86 -14.01 -32.03
C ALA A 241 6.15 -12.67 -32.76
N ILE A 242 6.27 -11.57 -32.02
CA ILE A 242 6.56 -10.23 -32.57
C ILE A 242 8.07 -9.98 -32.67
N LEU A 243 8.87 -10.61 -31.80
CA LEU A 243 10.32 -10.50 -31.74
C LEU A 243 11.05 -10.69 -33.10
N PRO A 244 10.64 -11.61 -34.01
CA PRO A 244 11.31 -11.79 -35.29
C PRO A 244 11.22 -10.57 -36.21
N TYR A 245 10.16 -9.77 -36.08
CA TYR A 245 9.86 -8.64 -36.97
C TYR A 245 10.58 -7.33 -36.58
N ILE A 246 11.28 -7.29 -35.44
CA ILE A 246 12.02 -6.10 -34.99
C ILE A 246 13.47 -6.17 -35.50
N PRO A 247 13.98 -5.13 -36.21
CA PRO A 247 15.37 -5.05 -36.65
C PRO A 247 16.38 -5.25 -35.51
N GLN A 248 17.49 -5.96 -35.77
CA GLN A 248 18.52 -6.24 -34.76
C GLN A 248 19.14 -4.97 -34.15
N LEU A 249 19.27 -3.90 -34.94
CA LEU A 249 19.82 -2.62 -34.47
C LEU A 249 18.93 -1.96 -33.40
N ILE A 250 17.61 -2.08 -33.57
CA ILE A 250 16.62 -1.63 -32.58
C ILE A 250 16.64 -2.53 -31.35
N LYS A 251 16.79 -3.85 -31.52
CA LYS A 251 16.92 -4.80 -30.39
C LYS A 251 18.14 -4.46 -29.53
N THR A 252 19.31 -4.26 -30.13
CA THR A 252 20.56 -4.00 -29.39
C THR A 252 20.54 -2.62 -28.73
N ALA A 253 20.04 -1.58 -29.41
CA ALA A 253 19.87 -0.25 -28.83
C ALA A 253 18.85 -0.28 -27.67
N PHE A 254 17.72 -0.94 -27.85
CA PHE A 254 16.68 -1.07 -26.84
C PHE A 254 17.15 -1.85 -25.61
N VAL A 255 17.87 -2.97 -25.80
CA VAL A 255 18.47 -3.75 -24.71
C VAL A 255 19.47 -2.90 -23.95
N ARG A 256 20.36 -2.17 -24.65
CA ARG A 256 21.34 -1.28 -24.01
C ARG A 256 20.69 -0.17 -23.18
N THR A 257 19.60 0.42 -23.66
CA THR A 257 18.84 1.45 -22.93
C THR A 257 18.00 0.88 -21.78
N ALA A 258 17.38 -0.28 -21.97
CA ALA A 258 16.51 -0.93 -20.98
C ALA A 258 17.30 -1.58 -19.83
N TYR A 259 18.53 -2.03 -20.07
CA TYR A 259 19.42 -2.62 -19.07
C TYR A 259 20.36 -1.61 -18.40
N ASN A 260 20.21 -0.31 -18.67
CA ASN A 260 20.89 0.69 -17.85
C ASN A 260 20.35 0.59 -16.40
N PRO A 261 21.21 0.37 -15.38
CA PRO A 261 20.80 0.24 -13.97
C PRO A 261 19.99 1.44 -13.47
N PHE A 262 20.26 2.64 -13.99
CA PHE A 262 19.50 3.85 -13.71
C PHE A 262 18.06 3.75 -14.23
N THR A 263 17.88 3.38 -15.50
CA THR A 263 16.58 3.22 -16.14
C THR A 263 15.76 2.10 -15.47
N LYS A 264 16.37 0.95 -15.16
CA LYS A 264 15.72 -0.18 -14.45
C LYS A 264 15.17 0.29 -13.10
N THR A 265 15.97 1.02 -12.34
CA THR A 265 15.60 1.50 -11.00
C THR A 265 14.51 2.57 -11.05
N ILE A 266 14.64 3.57 -11.92
CA ILE A 266 13.65 4.64 -12.06
C ILE A 266 12.33 4.12 -12.60
N CYS A 267 12.34 3.32 -13.68
CA CYS A 267 11.11 2.76 -14.22
C CYS A 267 10.40 1.85 -13.20
N ARG A 268 11.13 1.13 -12.34
CA ARG A 268 10.55 0.34 -11.25
C ARG A 268 9.87 1.22 -10.20
N HIS A 269 10.56 2.24 -9.72
CA HIS A 269 10.01 3.17 -8.73
C HIS A 269 8.81 3.93 -9.28
N PHE A 270 8.93 4.50 -10.48
CA PHE A 270 7.86 5.21 -11.17
C PHE A 270 6.62 4.32 -11.34
N HIS A 271 6.77 3.10 -11.86
CA HIS A 271 5.66 2.17 -12.04
C HIS A 271 4.98 1.79 -10.71
N SER A 272 5.76 1.63 -9.64
CA SER A 272 5.23 1.31 -8.30
C SER A 272 4.46 2.48 -7.69
N ILE A 273 5.02 3.70 -7.77
CA ILE A 273 4.40 4.92 -7.26
C ILE A 273 3.12 5.22 -8.04
N LEU A 274 3.18 5.19 -9.37
CA LEU A 274 2.05 5.48 -10.23
C LEU A 274 0.89 4.51 -10.01
N GLY A 275 1.18 3.22 -9.81
CA GLY A 275 0.18 2.21 -9.48
C GLY A 275 -0.58 2.48 -8.18
N ARG A 276 0.09 3.07 -7.16
CA ARG A 276 -0.56 3.43 -5.88
C ARG A 276 -1.38 4.71 -6.01
N ILE A 277 -0.85 5.71 -6.71
CA ILE A 277 -1.55 6.98 -6.97
C ILE A 277 -2.81 6.74 -7.81
N MET A 278 -2.77 5.78 -8.74
CA MET A 278 -3.91 5.42 -9.58
C MET A 278 -5.18 5.07 -8.80
N ILE A 279 -5.05 4.36 -7.68
CA ILE A 279 -6.21 3.99 -6.85
C ILE A 279 -6.97 5.24 -6.38
N ILE A 280 -6.24 6.25 -5.93
CA ILE A 280 -6.81 7.52 -5.46
C ILE A 280 -7.38 8.30 -6.65
N LEU A 281 -6.65 8.36 -7.78
CA LEU A 281 -7.12 9.08 -8.97
C LEU A 281 -8.41 8.47 -9.56
N ILE A 282 -8.53 7.15 -9.60
CA ILE A 282 -9.74 6.44 -10.05
C ILE A 282 -10.93 6.78 -9.16
N PHE A 283 -10.73 6.77 -7.85
CA PHE A 283 -11.77 7.16 -6.90
C PHE A 283 -12.21 8.60 -7.11
N THR A 284 -11.25 9.53 -7.19
CA THR A 284 -11.53 10.95 -7.46
C THR A 284 -12.23 11.16 -8.81
N GLN A 285 -11.84 10.41 -9.85
CA GLN A 285 -12.49 10.48 -11.18
C GLN A 285 -13.92 9.95 -11.14
N THR A 286 -14.18 8.90 -10.35
CA THR A 286 -15.52 8.34 -10.19
C THR A 286 -16.43 9.32 -9.46
N LEU A 287 -15.95 9.91 -8.36
CA LEU A 287 -16.69 10.94 -7.63
C LEU A 287 -16.91 12.20 -8.47
N SER A 288 -15.89 12.67 -9.20
CA SER A 288 -16.05 13.83 -10.09
C SER A 288 -17.06 13.55 -11.21
N GLY A 289 -17.14 12.31 -11.69
CA GLY A 289 -18.15 11.88 -12.65
C GLY A 289 -19.57 11.97 -12.08
N LEU A 290 -19.78 11.52 -10.84
CA LEU A 290 -21.07 11.66 -10.16
C LEU A 290 -21.46 13.12 -9.94
N VAL A 291 -20.49 13.96 -9.53
CA VAL A 291 -20.67 15.40 -9.35
C VAL A 291 -21.12 16.06 -10.65
N VAL A 292 -20.43 15.77 -11.75
CA VAL A 292 -20.76 16.30 -13.09
C VAL A 292 -22.09 15.75 -13.59
N TYR A 293 -22.38 14.48 -13.39
CA TYR A 293 -23.62 13.87 -13.87
C TYR A 293 -24.87 14.50 -13.25
N HIS A 294 -24.91 14.59 -11.91
CA HIS A 294 -26.00 15.25 -11.21
C HIS A 294 -25.94 16.78 -11.30
N GLY A 295 -24.76 17.32 -11.64
CA GLY A 295 -24.51 18.74 -11.70
C GLY A 295 -24.53 19.39 -10.32
N VAL A 296 -24.12 18.66 -9.28
CA VAL A 296 -23.94 19.20 -7.94
C VAL A 296 -22.63 20.00 -7.87
N CYS A 297 -22.46 20.83 -6.84
CA CYS A 297 -21.21 21.56 -6.59
C CYS A 297 -20.85 22.55 -7.72
N ARG A 298 -21.71 23.56 -7.91
CA ARG A 298 -21.53 24.65 -8.87
C ARG A 298 -21.13 25.95 -8.17
N SER A 299 -20.54 26.87 -8.94
CA SER A 299 -20.16 28.22 -8.51
C SER A 299 -19.34 28.23 -7.20
N TRP A 300 -19.66 29.11 -6.26
CA TRP A 300 -18.94 29.31 -5.00
C TRP A 300 -19.17 28.18 -3.99
N ALA A 301 -20.19 27.34 -4.18
CA ALA A 301 -20.44 26.16 -3.35
C ALA A 301 -19.46 24.99 -3.63
N VAL A 302 -18.58 25.13 -4.64
CA VAL A 302 -17.58 24.12 -5.00
C VAL A 302 -16.63 23.81 -3.84
N LEU A 303 -16.16 24.82 -3.09
CA LEU A 303 -15.17 24.63 -2.02
C LEU A 303 -15.74 23.78 -0.87
N GLY A 304 -16.93 24.12 -0.38
CA GLY A 304 -17.61 23.35 0.66
C GLY A 304 -17.95 21.92 0.25
N CYS A 305 -18.35 21.73 -1.02
CA CYS A 305 -18.58 20.39 -1.55
C CYS A 305 -17.30 19.56 -1.67
N ILE A 306 -16.23 20.13 -2.22
CA ILE A 306 -14.93 19.45 -2.33
C ILE A 306 -14.42 19.06 -0.94
N ALA A 307 -14.62 19.91 0.08
CA ALA A 307 -14.26 19.57 1.45
C ALA A 307 -14.97 18.31 1.94
N HIS A 308 -16.27 18.15 1.70
CA HIS A 308 -17.03 16.94 2.06
C HIS A 308 -16.52 15.70 1.31
N LEU A 309 -16.24 15.83 0.01
CA LEU A 309 -15.73 14.72 -0.81
C LEU A 309 -14.32 14.28 -0.38
N ILE A 310 -13.42 15.23 -0.09
CA ILE A 310 -12.05 14.94 0.37
C ILE A 310 -12.07 14.36 1.78
N LYS A 311 -12.74 15.04 2.73
CA LYS A 311 -12.81 14.60 4.14
C LYS A 311 -13.48 13.23 4.24
N GLY A 312 -14.61 13.05 3.58
CA GLY A 312 -15.29 11.75 3.49
C GLY A 312 -14.43 10.68 2.80
N GLY A 313 -13.77 11.00 1.69
CA GLY A 313 -12.87 10.08 1.00
C GLY A 313 -11.70 9.59 1.86
N ILE A 314 -11.12 10.45 2.70
CA ILE A 314 -10.05 10.08 3.65
C ILE A 314 -10.57 9.02 4.63
N PHE A 315 -11.72 9.26 5.25
CA PHE A 315 -12.32 8.31 6.19
C PHE A 315 -12.77 7.00 5.50
N PHE A 316 -13.21 7.08 4.24
CA PHE A 316 -13.56 5.91 3.44
C PHE A 316 -12.36 4.98 3.22
N PHE A 317 -11.23 5.53 2.74
CA PHE A 317 -10.01 4.75 2.59
C PHE A 317 -9.44 4.30 3.94
N TYR A 318 -9.59 5.09 4.99
CA TYR A 318 -9.21 4.69 6.34
C TYR A 318 -10.00 3.46 6.83
N GLY A 319 -11.31 3.41 6.57
CA GLY A 319 -12.15 2.25 6.83
C GLY A 319 -11.74 1.02 6.01
N ILE A 320 -11.46 1.19 4.71
CA ILE A 320 -10.95 0.12 3.84
C ILE A 320 -9.60 -0.41 4.35
N LEU A 321 -8.68 0.46 4.76
CA LEU A 321 -7.39 0.07 5.33
C LEU A 321 -7.55 -0.68 6.65
N THR A 322 -8.47 -0.24 7.51
CA THR A 322 -8.79 -0.90 8.78
C THR A 322 -9.35 -2.31 8.54
N PHE A 323 -10.28 -2.47 7.61
CA PHE A 323 -10.79 -3.79 7.24
C PHE A 323 -9.73 -4.66 6.54
N GLY A 324 -8.90 -4.05 5.68
CA GLY A 324 -7.78 -4.73 5.05
C GLY A 324 -6.79 -5.29 6.07
N ARG A 325 -6.45 -4.51 7.11
CA ARG A 325 -5.62 -4.95 8.25
C ARG A 325 -6.26 -6.12 8.98
N TYR A 326 -7.57 -6.07 9.25
CA TYR A 326 -8.32 -7.17 9.85
C TYR A 326 -8.22 -8.48 9.02
N LEU A 327 -8.22 -8.36 7.68
CA LEU A 327 -8.03 -9.50 6.77
C LEU A 327 -6.56 -9.97 6.66
N GLY A 328 -5.61 -9.27 7.28
CA GLY A 328 -4.19 -9.61 7.28
C GLY A 328 -3.33 -8.84 6.27
N ALA A 329 -3.83 -7.76 5.68
CA ALA A 329 -2.99 -6.86 4.91
C ALA A 329 -1.93 -6.22 5.83
N PHE A 330 -0.69 -6.11 5.33
CA PHE A 330 0.45 -5.55 6.06
C PHE A 330 0.87 -6.32 7.33
N ALA A 331 0.47 -7.58 7.46
CA ALA A 331 0.92 -8.44 8.56
C ALA A 331 2.45 -8.59 8.60
N GLU A 332 3.11 -8.63 7.45
CA GLU A 332 4.58 -8.65 7.34
C GLU A 332 5.26 -7.46 8.03
N LYS A 333 4.56 -6.33 8.15
CA LYS A 333 5.08 -5.11 8.81
C LYS A 333 4.70 -5.02 10.30
N GLY A 334 3.88 -5.95 10.80
CA GLY A 334 3.29 -5.90 12.14
C GLY A 334 2.11 -4.93 12.29
N TRP A 335 1.56 -4.42 11.19
CA TRP A 335 0.44 -3.46 11.22
C TRP A 335 -0.92 -4.14 11.38
N ALA A 336 -1.00 -5.47 11.22
CA ALA A 336 -2.25 -6.25 11.35
C ALA A 336 -2.46 -6.78 12.78
N TRP A 337 -2.15 -5.95 13.79
CA TRP A 337 -2.28 -6.31 15.21
C TRP A 337 -1.49 -7.57 15.58
N ASN A 338 -0.34 -7.77 14.96
CA ASN A 338 0.49 -8.96 15.09
C ASN A 338 1.92 -8.61 15.50
N ARG A 339 2.60 -9.53 16.17
CA ARG A 339 3.99 -9.36 16.59
C ARG A 339 4.92 -9.91 15.51
N VAL A 340 5.82 -9.06 15.01
CA VAL A 340 6.86 -9.47 14.04
C VAL A 340 8.21 -8.98 14.53
N ASP A 341 9.12 -9.93 14.77
CA ASP A 341 10.51 -9.62 15.11
C ASP A 341 11.18 -9.07 13.84
N GLY A 342 11.72 -7.84 13.91
CA GLY A 342 12.23 -7.12 12.74
C GLY A 342 11.20 -6.37 11.90
N GLY A 343 9.97 -6.17 12.40
CA GLY A 343 8.90 -5.42 11.71
C GLY A 343 9.19 -3.91 11.51
N SER A 344 8.17 -3.16 11.06
CA SER A 344 8.31 -1.73 10.72
C SER A 344 8.92 -0.89 11.85
N LYS A 345 9.82 0.04 11.48
CA LYS A 345 10.40 1.01 12.44
C LYS A 345 9.32 1.90 13.07
N PHE A 346 8.29 2.25 12.30
CA PHE A 346 7.16 3.08 12.72
C PHE A 346 5.91 2.23 12.94
N SER A 347 5.22 2.47 14.06
CA SER A 347 3.90 1.92 14.36
C SER A 347 2.85 2.50 13.43
N PHE A 348 1.72 1.81 13.26
CA PHE A 348 0.62 2.36 12.48
C PHE A 348 0.01 3.60 13.16
N GLU A 349 -0.10 3.56 14.49
CA GLU A 349 -0.61 4.69 15.29
C GLU A 349 0.28 5.93 15.15
N PHE A 350 1.61 5.78 15.01
CA PHE A 350 2.49 6.91 14.71
C PHE A 350 2.16 7.57 13.37
N ILE A 351 1.83 6.78 12.35
CA ILE A 351 1.41 7.29 11.03
C ILE A 351 0.07 8.02 11.17
N GLU A 352 -0.88 7.47 11.92
CA GLU A 352 -2.18 8.10 12.17
C GLU A 352 -2.03 9.43 12.92
N CYS A 353 -1.25 9.47 14.00
CA CYS A 353 -0.97 10.71 14.73
C CYS A 353 -0.26 11.75 13.85
N SER A 354 0.67 11.31 12.99
CA SER A 354 1.35 12.20 12.02
C SER A 354 0.36 12.80 11.03
N LEU A 355 -0.56 11.99 10.51
CA LEU A 355 -1.58 12.44 9.57
C LEU A 355 -2.55 13.42 10.24
N ILE A 356 -3.02 13.10 11.44
CA ILE A 356 -3.91 13.98 12.22
C ILE A 356 -3.23 15.33 12.50
N PHE A 357 -1.95 15.32 12.89
CA PHE A 357 -1.18 16.52 13.15
C PHE A 357 -1.01 17.41 11.91
N ILE A 358 -0.49 16.83 10.82
CA ILE A 358 -0.23 17.57 9.57
C ILE A 358 -1.53 18.07 8.97
N TYR A 359 -2.57 17.23 8.93
CA TYR A 359 -3.88 17.59 8.42
C TYR A 359 -4.53 18.70 9.26
N GLY A 360 -4.42 18.64 10.59
CA GLY A 360 -4.91 19.69 11.49
C GLY A 360 -4.24 21.05 11.24
N ILE A 361 -2.92 21.06 11.08
CA ILE A 361 -2.18 22.29 10.73
C ILE A 361 -2.67 22.86 9.40
N THR A 362 -2.75 22.04 8.35
CA THR A 362 -3.14 22.55 7.03
C THR A 362 -4.58 23.04 7.01
N ASN A 363 -5.52 22.33 7.65
CA ASN A 363 -6.94 22.68 7.57
C ASN A 363 -7.33 23.92 8.37
N THR A 364 -6.62 24.22 9.46
CA THR A 364 -6.86 25.44 10.25
C THR A 364 -6.80 26.69 9.35
N TRP A 365 -5.88 26.71 8.38
CA TRP A 365 -5.70 27.84 7.46
C TRP A 365 -6.48 27.70 6.16
N MET A 366 -6.80 26.47 5.74
CA MET A 366 -7.54 26.23 4.50
C MET A 366 -9.04 26.55 4.59
N GLU A 367 -9.61 26.59 5.79
CA GLU A 367 -11.06 26.80 5.97
C GLU A 367 -11.52 28.20 5.55
N HIS A 368 -10.64 29.22 5.62
CA HIS A 368 -10.93 30.58 5.16
C HIS A 368 -10.44 30.86 3.73
N PHE A 369 -9.88 29.87 3.02
CA PHE A 369 -9.46 30.08 1.64
C PHE A 369 -10.67 30.22 0.72
N GLY A 370 -10.87 31.43 0.18
CA GLY A 370 -11.84 31.72 -0.86
C GLY A 370 -13.20 32.22 -0.37
N SER A 371 -13.38 32.45 0.93
CA SER A 371 -14.52 33.23 1.48
C SER A 371 -14.22 34.73 1.47
N ASP A 372 -15.25 35.56 1.66
CA ASP A 372 -15.10 36.99 1.91
C ASP A 372 -14.15 37.26 3.10
N SER A 373 -13.58 38.47 3.18
CA SER A 373 -12.60 38.85 4.21
C SER A 373 -13.12 38.79 5.65
N THR A 374 -14.43 38.59 5.84
CA THR A 374 -15.09 38.50 7.14
C THR A 374 -15.26 37.05 7.57
N TRP A 375 -14.83 36.73 8.79
CA TRP A 375 -15.04 35.41 9.39
C TRP A 375 -16.50 35.22 9.83
N ASN A 376 -17.12 34.13 9.39
CA ASN A 376 -18.45 33.74 9.87
C ASN A 376 -18.35 32.76 11.04
N HIS A 377 -19.43 32.59 11.82
CA HIS A 377 -19.49 31.64 12.93
C HIS A 377 -19.15 30.20 12.50
N LYS A 378 -19.61 29.79 11.32
CA LYS A 378 -19.29 28.48 10.74
C LYS A 378 -17.79 28.28 10.50
N ASP A 379 -17.09 29.33 10.07
CA ASP A 379 -15.64 29.28 9.82
C ASP A 379 -14.88 29.11 11.14
N PHE A 380 -15.31 29.79 12.21
CA PHE A 380 -14.74 29.61 13.54
C PHE A 380 -14.98 28.19 14.09
N GLU A 381 -16.18 27.65 13.93
CA GLU A 381 -16.49 26.28 14.36
C GLU A 381 -15.58 25.27 13.64
N HIS A 382 -15.47 25.35 12.31
CA HIS A 382 -14.63 24.46 11.53
C HIS A 382 -13.12 24.66 11.78
N ALA A 383 -12.65 25.90 11.93
CA ALA A 383 -11.25 26.18 12.27
C ALA A 383 -10.90 25.69 13.68
N SER A 384 -11.81 25.82 14.65
CA SER A 384 -11.62 25.30 16.00
C SER A 384 -11.50 23.77 16.03
N LEU A 385 -12.21 23.07 15.14
CA LEU A 385 -12.10 21.63 14.97
C LEU A 385 -10.72 21.23 14.40
N ALA A 386 -10.21 21.96 13.40
CA ALA A 386 -8.85 21.73 12.89
C ALA A 386 -7.77 22.01 13.96
N PHE A 387 -8.00 23.04 14.78
CA PHE A 387 -7.20 23.36 15.96
C PHE A 387 -7.35 22.34 17.11
N MET A 388 -8.35 21.47 17.10
CA MET A 388 -8.36 20.31 17.98
C MET A 388 -7.43 19.22 17.42
N TRP A 389 -7.53 18.96 16.11
CA TRP A 389 -6.77 17.90 15.43
C TRP A 389 -5.26 18.05 15.58
N TRP A 390 -4.71 19.25 15.36
CA TRP A 390 -3.26 19.43 15.48
C TRP A 390 -2.73 19.13 16.92
N TRP A 391 -3.41 19.52 18.00
CA TRP A 391 -2.94 19.31 19.37
C TRP A 391 -3.15 17.86 19.80
N CYS A 392 -4.28 17.25 19.47
CA CYS A 392 -4.50 15.83 19.73
C CYS A 392 -3.49 14.96 18.96
N GLY A 393 -3.20 15.32 17.70
CA GLY A 393 -2.16 14.68 16.89
C GLY A 393 -0.76 14.83 17.48
N LEU A 394 -0.41 16.04 17.93
CA LEU A 394 0.89 16.31 18.56
C LEU A 394 1.07 15.50 19.85
N VAL A 395 0.08 15.47 20.74
CA VAL A 395 0.17 14.66 21.97
C VAL A 395 0.31 13.18 21.60
N GLY A 396 -0.43 12.69 20.60
CA GLY A 396 -0.27 11.33 20.09
C GLY A 396 1.16 11.05 19.58
N LEU A 397 1.76 11.96 18.82
CA LEU A 397 3.14 11.85 18.34
C LEU A 397 4.17 11.85 19.48
N LEU A 398 3.95 12.67 20.50
CA LEU A 398 4.82 12.72 21.68
C LEU A 398 4.78 11.39 22.43
N VAL A 399 3.59 10.78 22.57
CA VAL A 399 3.42 9.45 23.21
C VAL A 399 4.12 8.33 22.41
N GLU A 400 4.06 8.37 21.08
CA GLU A 400 4.77 7.40 20.22
C GLU A 400 6.29 7.64 20.13
N SER A 401 6.76 8.83 20.52
CA SER A 401 8.16 9.23 20.36
C SER A 401 9.08 8.43 21.29
N ARG A 402 9.84 7.51 20.70
CA ARG A 402 10.87 6.74 21.42
C ARG A 402 11.94 7.64 22.01
N SER A 403 12.30 8.73 21.34
CA SER A 403 13.29 9.68 21.85
C SER A 403 12.79 10.34 23.13
N LEU A 404 11.52 10.78 23.15
CA LEU A 404 10.93 11.37 24.34
C LEU A 404 10.82 10.34 25.47
N ARG A 405 10.35 9.14 25.18
CA ARG A 405 10.29 8.05 26.16
C ARG A 405 11.65 7.75 26.77
N ARG A 406 12.69 7.67 25.94
CA ARG A 406 14.09 7.49 26.39
C ARG A 406 14.57 8.64 27.26
N LEU A 407 14.29 9.89 26.88
CA LEU A 407 14.68 11.07 27.67
C LEU A 407 14.00 11.06 29.05
N LEU A 408 12.70 10.74 29.09
CA LEU A 408 11.94 10.68 30.34
C LEU A 408 12.40 9.51 31.22
N GLU A 409 12.54 8.30 30.67
CA GLU A 409 13.07 7.14 31.41
C GLU A 409 14.46 7.41 31.98
N ARG A 410 15.35 8.05 31.21
CA ARG A 410 16.67 8.47 31.68
C ARG A 410 16.60 9.47 32.81
N SER A 411 15.73 10.47 32.72
CA SER A 411 15.59 11.50 33.74
C SER A 411 15.00 10.97 35.05
N VAL A 412 14.11 9.98 34.99
CA VAL A 412 13.39 9.46 36.16
C VAL A 412 14.11 8.28 36.81
N MET A 413 14.67 7.36 36.02
CA MET A 413 15.26 6.11 36.54
C MET A 413 16.79 6.15 36.67
N GLY A 414 17.47 7.21 36.24
CA GLY A 414 18.93 7.31 36.33
C GLY A 414 19.70 6.17 35.65
N THR A 415 19.10 5.54 34.62
CA THR A 415 19.66 4.36 33.95
C THR A 415 21.02 4.65 33.32
N PRO A 416 22.08 3.85 33.59
CA PRO A 416 23.43 4.03 33.03
C PRO A 416 23.49 3.93 31.50
N LEU A 417 24.50 4.58 30.91
CA LEU A 417 24.71 4.69 29.45
C LEU A 417 24.95 3.36 28.71
N ASP A 418 25.43 2.31 29.40
CA ASP A 418 26.08 1.15 28.76
C ASP A 418 25.27 -0.17 28.75
N VAL A 419 23.98 -0.16 29.12
CA VAL A 419 23.18 -1.41 29.10
C VAL A 419 22.61 -1.65 27.69
N PRO A 420 23.05 -2.69 26.94
CA PRO A 420 22.46 -3.05 25.67
C PRO A 420 21.08 -3.69 25.94
N ARG A 421 20.02 -2.91 25.75
CA ARG A 421 18.67 -3.36 26.10
C ARG A 421 18.08 -4.23 24.99
N HIS A 422 17.98 -5.53 25.25
CA HIS A 422 17.16 -6.48 24.48
C HIS A 422 15.67 -6.26 24.78
N GLU A 423 15.13 -5.07 24.53
CA GLU A 423 13.68 -4.90 24.59
C GLU A 423 13.04 -5.54 23.36
N PRO A 424 12.13 -6.53 23.52
CA PRO A 424 11.39 -7.06 22.40
C PRO A 424 10.60 -5.92 21.75
N ARG A 425 10.94 -5.59 20.50
CA ARG A 425 10.27 -4.52 19.75
C ARG A 425 8.79 -4.84 19.60
N GLN A 426 7.93 -4.19 20.36
CA GLN A 426 6.49 -4.20 20.11
C GLN A 426 6.21 -3.47 18.78
N THR A 427 5.66 -4.19 17.82
CA THR A 427 5.39 -3.67 16.48
C THR A 427 4.09 -2.86 16.39
N TYR A 428 3.19 -3.03 17.38
CA TYR A 428 1.94 -2.29 17.52
C TYR A 428 1.99 -1.36 18.74
N SER A 429 1.18 -0.29 18.72
CA SER A 429 0.99 0.63 19.84
C SER A 429 -0.49 0.71 20.21
N LEU A 430 -0.78 1.05 21.47
CA LEU A 430 -2.13 1.22 22.02
C LEU A 430 -2.40 2.70 22.30
N ASN A 431 -2.11 3.56 21.32
CA ASN A 431 -2.29 4.99 21.45
C ASN A 431 -3.77 5.38 21.30
N PRO A 432 -4.43 5.96 22.32
CA PRO A 432 -5.84 6.30 22.23
C PRO A 432 -6.11 7.61 21.48
N PHE A 433 -5.10 8.45 21.24
CA PHE A 433 -5.30 9.80 20.68
C PHE A 433 -5.91 9.81 19.27
N PRO A 434 -5.53 8.92 18.33
CA PRO A 434 -6.22 8.82 17.04
C PRO A 434 -7.72 8.55 17.21
N ALA A 435 -8.08 7.54 18.01
CA ALA A 435 -9.48 7.19 18.26
C ALA A 435 -10.23 8.35 18.96
N LEU A 436 -9.63 8.96 19.98
CA LEU A 436 -10.20 10.09 20.71
C LEU A 436 -10.49 11.27 19.77
N THR A 437 -9.55 11.62 18.89
CA THR A 437 -9.72 12.73 17.94
C THR A 437 -10.91 12.49 17.01
N ILE A 438 -11.02 11.27 16.47
CA ILE A 438 -12.13 10.89 15.59
C ILE A 438 -13.46 10.88 16.36
N MET A 439 -13.46 10.39 17.60
CA MET A 439 -14.65 10.37 18.46
C MET A 439 -15.18 11.78 18.71
N LEU A 440 -14.33 12.69 19.17
CA LEU A 440 -14.70 14.09 19.44
C LEU A 440 -15.13 14.81 18.16
N THR A 441 -14.50 14.49 17.02
CA THR A 441 -14.92 15.01 15.71
C THR A 441 -16.34 14.57 15.36
N GLY A 442 -16.66 13.28 15.53
CA GLY A 442 -18.00 12.75 15.26
C GLY A 442 -19.07 13.38 16.15
N ILE A 443 -18.79 13.55 17.45
CA ILE A 443 -19.70 14.19 18.41
C ILE A 443 -19.90 15.67 18.06
N SER A 444 -18.82 16.40 17.82
CA SER A 444 -18.88 17.84 17.51
C SER A 444 -19.67 18.10 16.23
N MET A 445 -19.32 17.41 15.14
CA MET A 445 -19.98 17.59 13.85
C MET A 445 -21.41 17.04 13.82
N GLY A 446 -21.72 16.04 14.63
CA GLY A 446 -23.10 15.56 14.80
C GLY A 446 -24.02 16.58 15.46
N ASN A 447 -23.46 17.50 16.25
CA ASN A 447 -24.19 18.59 16.91
C ASN A 447 -24.13 19.93 16.13
N HIS A 448 -23.46 19.95 14.98
CA HIS A 448 -23.31 21.15 14.17
C HIS A 448 -24.60 21.42 13.35
N HIS A 449 -25.29 22.53 13.67
CA HIS A 449 -26.54 22.90 12.99
C HIS A 449 -26.31 23.26 11.52
N GLN A 450 -27.11 22.70 10.63
CA GLN A 450 -27.12 23.03 9.21
C GLN A 450 -28.27 23.98 8.87
N GLU A 451 -28.27 24.53 7.65
CA GLU A 451 -29.32 25.42 7.14
C GLU A 451 -30.72 24.77 7.09
N THR A 452 -30.78 23.43 7.09
CA THR A 452 -32.02 22.66 7.00
C THR A 452 -32.04 21.57 8.04
N GLN A 453 -33.23 21.23 8.56
CA GLN A 453 -33.40 20.14 9.50
C GLN A 453 -33.01 18.80 8.87
N TYR A 454 -33.34 18.60 7.59
CA TYR A 454 -32.91 17.42 6.84
C TYR A 454 -31.38 17.27 6.85
N SER A 455 -30.63 18.31 6.49
CA SER A 455 -29.16 18.26 6.49
C SER A 455 -28.58 18.07 7.89
N THR A 456 -29.19 18.69 8.91
CA THR A 456 -28.78 18.51 10.32
C THR A 456 -28.95 17.06 10.77
N ASN A 457 -30.07 16.42 10.43
CA ASN A 457 -30.30 15.00 10.74
C ASN A 457 -29.26 14.10 10.05
N VAL A 458 -28.94 14.36 8.78
CA VAL A 458 -27.88 13.63 8.06
C VAL A 458 -26.51 13.83 8.71
N HIS A 459 -26.20 15.05 9.16
CA HIS A 459 -24.94 15.35 9.85
C HIS A 459 -24.80 14.62 11.18
N TYR A 460 -25.89 14.59 11.96
CA TYR A 460 -25.97 13.79 13.18
C TYR A 460 -25.71 12.30 12.90
N MET A 461 -26.33 11.73 11.85
CA MET A 461 -26.17 10.32 11.51
C MET A 461 -24.72 9.95 11.16
N TRP A 462 -24.04 10.73 10.30
CA TRP A 462 -22.65 10.41 9.96
C TRP A 462 -21.69 10.69 11.12
N GLY A 463 -21.94 11.74 11.90
CA GLY A 463 -21.18 12.07 13.11
C GLY A 463 -21.24 10.93 14.13
N LEU A 464 -22.44 10.37 14.35
CA LEU A 464 -22.66 9.22 15.23
C LEU A 464 -21.90 7.97 14.76
N LEU A 465 -21.91 7.68 13.45
CA LEU A 465 -21.17 6.54 12.90
C LEU A 465 -19.64 6.69 13.05
N LEU A 466 -19.09 7.89 12.86
CA LEU A 466 -17.67 8.14 13.11
C LEU A 466 -17.32 8.03 14.60
N ALA A 467 -18.18 8.52 15.49
CA ALA A 467 -17.99 8.37 16.93
C ALA A 467 -18.05 6.90 17.36
N LEU A 468 -19.01 6.14 16.84
CA LEU A 468 -19.14 4.70 17.09
C LEU A 468 -17.92 3.93 16.59
N ALA A 469 -17.39 4.28 15.41
CA ALA A 469 -16.16 3.69 14.90
C ALA A 469 -14.97 3.88 15.86
N ALA A 470 -14.82 5.08 16.42
CA ALA A 470 -13.78 5.37 17.38
C ALA A 470 -13.99 4.61 18.71
N VAL A 471 -15.22 4.50 19.20
CA VAL A 471 -15.55 3.68 20.38
C VAL A 471 -15.17 2.21 20.14
N CYS A 472 -15.47 1.68 18.96
CA CYS A 472 -15.05 0.33 18.57
C CYS A 472 -13.52 0.18 18.57
N ARG A 473 -12.77 1.17 18.08
CA ARG A 473 -11.30 1.19 18.14
C ARG A 473 -10.79 1.18 19.59
N LEU A 474 -11.37 2.00 20.46
CA LEU A 474 -11.04 1.99 21.89
C LEU A 474 -11.32 0.62 22.51
N GLY A 475 -12.42 -0.03 22.13
CA GLY A 475 -12.73 -1.42 22.49
C GLY A 475 -11.64 -2.40 22.05
N THR A 476 -11.10 -2.25 20.84
CA THR A 476 -9.95 -3.04 20.36
C THR A 476 -8.73 -2.86 21.27
N TYR A 477 -8.43 -1.62 21.70
CA TYR A 477 -7.32 -1.37 22.62
C TYR A 477 -7.54 -2.04 23.98
N VAL A 478 -8.76 -2.01 24.52
CA VAL A 478 -9.10 -2.68 25.79
C VAL A 478 -8.91 -4.20 25.67
N VAL A 479 -9.33 -4.80 24.55
CA VAL A 479 -9.13 -6.23 24.29
C VAL A 479 -7.64 -6.58 24.27
N PHE A 480 -6.81 -5.81 23.56
CA PHE A 480 -5.37 -6.09 23.48
C PHE A 480 -4.58 -5.72 24.72
N PHE A 481 -5.06 -4.75 25.50
CA PHE A 481 -4.51 -4.47 26.83
C PHE A 481 -4.71 -5.68 27.77
N ARG A 482 -5.85 -6.36 27.67
CA ARG A 482 -6.16 -7.54 28.47
C ARG A 482 -5.57 -8.84 27.89
N SER A 483 -5.39 -8.90 26.58
CA SER A 483 -4.93 -10.10 25.86
C SER A 483 -3.91 -9.72 24.78
N THR A 484 -2.67 -9.56 25.21
CA THR A 484 -1.53 -9.19 24.38
C THR A 484 -1.33 -10.16 23.21
N PRO A 485 -1.32 -9.71 21.94
CA PRO A 485 -1.00 -10.54 20.80
C PRO A 485 0.40 -11.15 20.89
N THR A 486 0.48 -12.48 20.98
CA THR A 486 1.74 -13.24 20.98
C THR A 486 2.08 -13.86 19.63
N SER A 487 1.11 -13.95 18.72
CA SER A 487 1.28 -14.62 17.43
C SER A 487 1.84 -13.71 16.34
N ILE A 488 2.57 -14.31 15.39
CA ILE A 488 2.99 -13.71 14.12
C ILE A 488 1.78 -13.55 13.17
N LYS A 489 0.73 -14.34 13.38
CA LYS A 489 -0.49 -14.29 12.54
C LYS A 489 -1.32 -13.02 12.84
N PRO A 490 -2.06 -12.50 11.85
CA PRO A 490 -2.95 -11.35 12.04
C PRO A 490 -3.98 -11.59 13.15
N SER A 491 -4.14 -10.63 14.06
CA SER A 491 -5.20 -10.68 15.06
C SER A 491 -6.52 -10.17 14.45
N ARG A 492 -7.63 -10.77 14.86
CA ARG A 492 -8.97 -10.49 14.31
C ARG A 492 -9.98 -10.05 15.39
N PRO A 493 -9.75 -8.91 16.06
CA PRO A 493 -10.67 -8.40 17.06
C PRO A 493 -12.02 -8.04 16.42
N PRO A 494 -13.16 -8.50 16.96
CA PRO A 494 -14.48 -8.24 16.38
C PRO A 494 -14.88 -6.77 16.44
N THR A 495 -14.38 -6.02 17.42
CA THR A 495 -14.61 -4.58 17.55
C THR A 495 -14.01 -3.80 16.38
N GLU A 496 -12.85 -4.20 15.86
CA GLU A 496 -12.21 -3.56 14.70
C GLU A 496 -13.05 -3.71 13.43
N LEU A 497 -13.73 -4.85 13.27
CA LEU A 497 -14.63 -5.09 12.14
C LEU A 497 -15.83 -4.14 12.17
N LEU A 498 -16.46 -3.97 13.34
CA LEU A 498 -17.54 -3.01 13.52
C LEU A 498 -17.05 -1.56 13.32
N GLY A 499 -15.84 -1.26 13.80
CA GLY A 499 -15.21 0.04 13.58
C GLY A 499 -15.01 0.35 12.10
N ALA A 500 -14.50 -0.60 11.33
CA ALA A 500 -14.33 -0.44 9.87
C ALA A 500 -15.67 -0.25 9.15
N PHE A 501 -16.70 -1.00 9.52
CA PHE A 501 -18.05 -0.83 8.98
C PHE A 501 -18.58 0.59 9.23
N CYS A 502 -18.49 1.06 10.47
CA CYS A 502 -18.98 2.39 10.85
C CYS A 502 -18.18 3.52 10.18
N LEU A 503 -16.86 3.38 10.00
CA LEU A 503 -16.05 4.34 9.24
C LEU A 503 -16.48 4.45 7.78
N ILE A 504 -16.71 3.31 7.12
CA ILE A 504 -17.11 3.29 5.70
C ILE A 504 -18.54 3.83 5.55
N ALA A 505 -19.47 3.45 6.43
CA ALA A 505 -20.83 4.00 6.41
C ALA A 505 -20.86 5.52 6.68
N GLY A 506 -20.19 5.96 7.75
CA GLY A 506 -20.10 7.37 8.09
C GLY A 506 -19.46 8.21 6.97
N SER A 507 -18.40 7.69 6.34
CA SER A 507 -17.75 8.39 5.22
C SER A 507 -18.61 8.50 3.96
N ILE A 508 -19.39 7.48 3.61
CA ILE A 508 -20.32 7.54 2.46
C ILE A 508 -21.39 8.60 2.72
N LEU A 509 -21.98 8.63 3.91
CA LEU A 509 -22.95 9.67 4.28
C LEU A 509 -22.32 11.06 4.32
N PHE A 510 -21.10 11.19 4.84
CA PHE A 510 -20.38 12.46 4.88
C PHE A 510 -20.10 12.99 3.46
N MET A 511 -19.71 12.15 2.50
CA MET A 511 -19.58 12.59 1.11
C MET A 511 -20.93 13.03 0.52
N ALA A 512 -22.01 12.33 0.87
CA ALA A 512 -23.36 12.66 0.42
C ALA A 512 -23.93 13.92 1.07
N SER A 513 -23.47 14.34 2.26
CA SER A 513 -24.05 15.44 3.05
C SER A 513 -23.68 16.86 2.57
N ASN A 514 -23.18 17.00 1.33
CA ASN A 514 -22.93 18.32 0.75
C ASN A 514 -24.25 19.02 0.36
N SER A 515 -24.28 20.35 0.43
CA SER A 515 -25.50 21.15 0.21
C SER A 515 -26.20 20.87 -1.13
N GLY A 516 -25.43 20.69 -2.21
CA GLY A 516 -25.96 20.36 -3.54
C GLY A 516 -26.67 19.00 -3.58
N THR A 517 -26.07 17.99 -2.96
CA THR A 517 -26.65 16.63 -2.89
C THR A 517 -27.86 16.60 -1.96
N MET A 518 -27.83 17.30 -0.82
CA MET A 518 -28.98 17.42 0.07
C MET A 518 -30.17 18.09 -0.63
N THR A 519 -29.92 19.15 -1.40
CA THR A 519 -30.98 19.81 -2.21
C THR A 519 -31.56 18.83 -3.24
N TRP A 520 -30.72 18.04 -3.89
CA TRP A 520 -31.14 17.02 -4.86
C TRP A 520 -32.02 15.94 -4.22
N MET A 521 -31.62 15.43 -3.05
CA MET A 521 -32.39 14.44 -2.30
C MET A 521 -33.74 14.97 -1.83
N ARG A 522 -33.77 16.21 -1.31
CA ARG A 522 -35.02 16.85 -0.86
C ARG A 522 -36.02 17.06 -2.00
N ARG A 523 -35.55 17.41 -3.21
CA ARG A 523 -36.41 17.54 -4.41
C ARG A 523 -36.99 16.22 -4.90
N LEU A 524 -36.28 15.12 -4.67
CA LEU A 524 -36.74 13.78 -4.99
C LEU A 524 -37.54 13.13 -3.85
N GLU A 525 -37.83 13.89 -2.79
CA GLU A 525 -38.54 13.41 -1.59
C GLU A 525 -37.89 12.14 -1.00
N VAL A 526 -36.56 12.06 -1.07
CA VAL A 526 -35.80 10.95 -0.52
C VAL A 526 -35.71 11.12 0.99
N ASP A 527 -36.28 10.16 1.73
CA ASP A 527 -36.19 10.15 3.18
C ASP A 527 -34.83 9.68 3.70
N THR A 528 -34.48 10.16 4.91
CA THR A 528 -33.29 9.79 5.66
C THR A 528 -33.20 8.28 5.93
N MET A 529 -34.33 7.58 6.13
CA MET A 529 -34.37 6.13 6.32
C MET A 529 -33.88 5.40 5.05
N PHE A 530 -34.36 5.82 3.88
CA PHE A 530 -33.92 5.25 2.61
C PHE A 530 -32.42 5.49 2.39
N MET A 531 -31.96 6.72 2.65
CA MET A 531 -30.55 7.07 2.52
C MET A 531 -29.66 6.21 3.44
N MET A 532 -30.09 5.93 4.67
CA MET A 532 -29.37 5.05 5.59
C MET A 532 -29.28 3.61 5.07
N ASN A 533 -30.38 3.06 4.55
CA ASN A 533 -30.40 1.71 4.00
C ASN A 533 -29.48 1.57 2.79
N VAL A 534 -29.49 2.56 1.89
CA VAL A 534 -28.59 2.61 0.74
C VAL A 534 -27.13 2.70 1.22
N CYS A 535 -26.85 3.54 2.21
CA CYS A 535 -25.51 3.65 2.79
C CYS A 535 -25.02 2.30 3.33
N VAL A 536 -25.81 1.63 4.18
CA VAL A 536 -25.50 0.31 4.74
C VAL A 536 -25.27 -0.73 3.65
N ALA A 537 -26.09 -0.73 2.59
CA ALA A 537 -25.92 -1.62 1.45
C ALA A 537 -24.59 -1.35 0.72
N LEU A 538 -24.26 -0.09 0.44
CA LEU A 538 -23.01 0.31 -0.22
C LEU A 538 -21.77 -0.01 0.65
N THR A 539 -21.86 0.19 1.96
CA THR A 539 -20.82 -0.22 2.92
C THR A 539 -20.59 -1.73 2.88
N SER A 540 -21.67 -2.52 2.91
CA SER A 540 -21.59 -3.98 2.87
C SER A 540 -21.01 -4.48 1.55
N LEU A 541 -21.40 -3.85 0.43
CA LEU A 541 -20.82 -4.11 -0.89
C LEU A 541 -19.33 -3.78 -0.91
N THR A 542 -18.91 -2.66 -0.33
CA THR A 542 -17.50 -2.24 -0.25
C THR A 542 -16.66 -3.23 0.55
N LEU A 543 -17.15 -3.68 1.72
CA LEU A 543 -16.46 -4.68 2.54
C LEU A 543 -16.36 -6.02 1.80
N THR A 544 -17.45 -6.46 1.17
CA THR A 544 -17.46 -7.69 0.36
C THR A 544 -16.48 -7.60 -0.80
N TYR A 545 -16.41 -6.44 -1.46
CA TYR A 545 -15.47 -6.17 -2.54
C TYR A 545 -14.01 -6.25 -2.07
N VAL A 546 -13.66 -5.63 -0.94
CA VAL A 546 -12.31 -5.70 -0.37
C VAL A 546 -11.96 -7.14 0.02
N ALA A 547 -12.89 -7.87 0.63
CA ALA A 547 -12.72 -9.28 0.97
C ALA A 547 -12.49 -10.14 -0.28
N ALA A 548 -13.27 -9.94 -1.34
CA ALA A 548 -13.12 -10.65 -2.61
C ALA A 548 -11.73 -10.43 -3.22
N MET A 549 -11.22 -9.18 -3.21
CA MET A 549 -9.87 -8.89 -3.70
C MET A 549 -8.78 -9.58 -2.88
N MET A 550 -8.92 -9.60 -1.55
CA MET A 550 -7.99 -10.30 -0.66
C MET A 550 -8.01 -11.81 -0.86
N ILE A 551 -9.21 -12.40 -1.06
CA ILE A 551 -9.37 -13.82 -1.40
C ILE A 551 -8.72 -14.15 -2.75
N LEU A 552 -8.92 -13.29 -3.76
CA LEU A 552 -8.33 -13.47 -5.08
C LEU A 552 -6.79 -13.47 -5.00
N LYS A 553 -6.22 -12.52 -4.25
CA LYS A 553 -4.78 -12.49 -3.96
C LYS A 553 -4.32 -13.79 -3.30
N ALA A 554 -4.99 -14.22 -2.24
CA ALA A 554 -4.64 -15.44 -1.50
C ALA A 554 -4.69 -16.69 -2.38
N TRP A 555 -5.74 -16.82 -3.20
CA TRP A 555 -5.89 -17.89 -4.16
C TRP A 555 -4.74 -17.92 -5.18
N ALA A 556 -4.41 -16.77 -5.76
CA ALA A 556 -3.34 -16.65 -6.74
C ALA A 556 -1.97 -17.00 -6.14
N MET A 557 -1.65 -16.51 -4.93
CA MET A 557 -0.41 -16.85 -4.24
C MET A 557 -0.30 -18.36 -3.97
N LYS A 558 -1.37 -18.97 -3.44
CA LYS A 558 -1.42 -20.42 -3.16
C LYS A 558 -1.22 -21.25 -4.42
N ARG A 559 -1.77 -20.81 -5.55
CA ARG A 559 -1.59 -21.46 -6.85
C ARG A 559 -0.14 -21.44 -7.30
N GLU A 560 0.53 -20.30 -7.24
CA GLU A 560 1.93 -20.18 -7.66
C GLU A 560 2.87 -20.95 -6.72
N GLN A 561 2.65 -20.90 -5.40
CA GLN A 561 3.41 -21.70 -4.44
C GLN A 561 3.29 -23.21 -4.70
N ARG A 562 2.08 -23.71 -4.98
CA ARG A 562 1.85 -25.12 -5.34
C ARG A 562 2.55 -25.49 -6.64
N LYS A 563 2.60 -24.59 -7.61
CA LYS A 563 3.32 -24.80 -8.88
C LYS A 563 4.82 -24.92 -8.64
N LEU A 564 5.39 -24.01 -7.85
CA LEU A 564 6.81 -24.03 -7.47
C LEU A 564 7.18 -25.32 -6.71
N ALA A 565 6.38 -25.71 -5.71
CA ALA A 565 6.62 -26.94 -4.96
C ALA A 565 6.64 -28.19 -5.86
N LYS A 566 5.75 -28.27 -6.87
CA LYS A 566 5.75 -29.36 -7.84
C LYS A 566 7.01 -29.39 -8.71
N ILE A 567 7.51 -28.22 -9.12
CA ILE A 567 8.73 -28.09 -9.92
C ILE A 567 9.94 -28.54 -9.09
N THR A 568 10.06 -28.07 -7.85
CA THR A 568 11.15 -28.44 -6.93
C THR A 568 11.13 -29.93 -6.62
N SER A 569 9.96 -30.51 -6.33
CA SER A 569 9.81 -31.96 -6.10
C SER A 569 10.15 -32.80 -7.33
N GLY A 570 9.72 -32.37 -8.53
CA GLY A 570 10.07 -33.02 -9.79
C GLY A 570 11.57 -32.99 -10.07
N ARG A 571 12.25 -31.89 -9.72
CA ARG A 571 13.71 -31.75 -9.85
C ARG A 571 14.47 -32.69 -8.91
N HIS A 572 14.06 -32.78 -7.65
CA HIS A 572 14.67 -33.73 -6.71
C HIS A 572 14.55 -35.17 -7.19
N ARG A 573 13.39 -35.57 -7.74
CA ARG A 573 13.21 -36.90 -8.35
C ARG A 573 14.10 -37.12 -9.57
N HIS A 574 14.30 -36.10 -10.40
CA HIS A 574 15.16 -36.23 -11.58
C HIS A 574 16.65 -36.32 -11.19
N LEU A 575 17.10 -35.53 -10.22
CA LEU A 575 18.47 -35.57 -9.71
C LEU A 575 18.76 -36.91 -9.01
N SER A 576 17.84 -37.43 -8.19
CA SER A 576 18.00 -38.74 -7.56
C SER A 576 18.05 -39.88 -8.59
N HIS A 577 17.29 -39.77 -9.69
CA HIS A 577 17.30 -40.78 -10.75
C HIS A 577 18.56 -40.71 -11.64
N GLN A 578 19.17 -39.53 -11.80
CA GLN A 578 20.48 -39.39 -12.45
C GLN A 578 21.59 -39.94 -11.56
N GLN A 579 21.58 -39.63 -10.26
CA GLN A 579 22.58 -40.11 -9.32
C GLN A 579 22.53 -41.64 -9.16
N GLY A 580 21.33 -42.25 -9.18
CA GLY A 580 21.18 -43.70 -9.22
C GLY A 580 21.63 -44.37 -10.52
N ARG A 581 21.71 -43.65 -11.65
CA ARG A 581 22.29 -44.17 -12.90
C ARG A 581 23.81 -44.13 -12.92
N PHE A 582 24.44 -43.15 -12.26
CA PHE A 582 25.89 -43.08 -12.16
C PHE A 582 26.47 -44.14 -11.20
N VAL A 583 25.74 -44.49 -10.14
CA VAL A 583 26.17 -45.57 -9.21
C VAL A 583 26.01 -46.97 -9.83
N GLY A 584 25.16 -47.14 -10.85
CA GLY A 584 24.92 -48.42 -11.53
C GLY A 584 25.82 -48.70 -12.75
N GLN A 585 26.80 -47.84 -13.04
CA GLN A 585 27.75 -48.04 -14.16
C GLN A 585 29.16 -48.47 -13.74
N ASP A 586 29.44 -48.55 -12.43
CA ASP A 586 30.71 -49.05 -11.88
C ASP A 586 30.58 -50.49 -11.32
N SER A 587 29.66 -51.30 -11.84
CA SER A 587 29.44 -52.70 -11.44
C SER A 587 29.82 -53.70 -12.54
#